data_AF-A0AA38FJK6-F1
#
_entry.id   AF-A0AA38FJK6-F1
#
_cell.length_a   1.000
_cell.length_b   1.000
_cell.length_c   1.000
_cell.angle_alpha   90.00
_cell.angle_beta   90.00
_cell.angle_gamma   90.00
#
_symmetry.space_group_name_H-M   'P 1'
#
loop_
_entity.id
_entity.type
_entity.pdbx_description
1 polymer ?
#
loop_
_entity_poly.entity_id
_entity_poly.type
_entity_poly.pdbx_seq_one_letter_code
_entity_poly.pdbx_strand_id
1 'polypeptide(L)'
;PYHGASQEVLLTRYQGGSYDESVLWSESEDMGYGYRTIRMANDIGLNLDAFQADRKHGGISEGTRAVLWKWNKQDNQLWKISPSY
;
A
#
# COMPACT_ATOMS: atom_id res chain seq x y z
N PRO A 1 1.63 20.64 -3.82
CA PRO A 1 1.42 20.25 -2.42
C PRO A 1 0.60 18.95 -2.36
N TYR A 2 1.27 17.82 -2.12
CA TYR A 2 0.65 16.48 -2.20
C TYR A 2 0.00 16.15 -0.85
N HIS A 3 -1.25 16.55 -0.69
CA HIS A 3 -2.09 16.17 0.45
C HIS A 3 -2.36 14.65 0.36
N GLY A 4 -1.61 13.82 1.09
CA GLY A 4 -1.86 12.37 1.09
C GLY A 4 -0.71 11.48 1.57
N ALA A 5 0.56 11.94 1.49
CA ALA A 5 1.67 11.18 2.06
C ALA A 5 1.51 11.07 3.59
N SER A 6 1.69 9.86 4.14
CA SER A 6 1.44 9.46 5.53
C SER A 6 -0.03 9.28 5.92
N GLN A 7 -0.98 9.41 5.00
CA GLN A 7 -2.38 9.12 5.32
C GLN A 7 -2.55 7.63 5.63
N GLU A 8 -3.18 7.31 6.75
CA GLU A 8 -3.43 5.94 7.18
C GLU A 8 -4.45 5.25 6.27
N VAL A 9 -4.16 4.00 5.92
CA VAL A 9 -5.06 3.13 5.16
C VAL A 9 -5.86 2.32 6.17
N LEU A 10 -7.18 2.48 6.15
CA LEU A 10 -8.11 1.85 7.08
C LEU A 10 -9.02 0.87 6.35
N LEU A 11 -9.50 -0.14 7.07
CA LEU A 11 -10.53 -1.04 6.57
C LEU A 11 -11.89 -0.32 6.51
N THR A 12 -12.61 -0.52 5.42
CA THR A 12 -14.00 -0.08 5.27
C THR A 12 -14.86 -1.18 4.67
N ARG A 13 -16.18 -1.04 4.80
CA ARG A 13 -17.13 -1.97 4.17
C ARG A 13 -17.23 -1.66 2.68
N TYR A 14 -16.97 -2.66 1.84
CA TYR A 14 -17.25 -2.55 0.41
C TYR A 14 -18.76 -2.43 0.14
N GLN A 15 -19.16 -1.42 -0.63
CA GLN A 15 -20.53 -1.21 -1.08
C GLN A 15 -20.59 -1.38 -2.60
N GLY A 16 -21.02 -2.56 -3.05
CA GLY A 16 -21.18 -2.85 -4.47
C GLY A 16 -22.14 -1.88 -5.15
N GLY A 17 -21.80 -1.44 -6.37
CA GLY A 17 -22.59 -0.47 -7.15
C GLY A 17 -22.33 0.99 -6.79
N SER A 18 -21.58 1.27 -5.72
CA SER A 18 -21.03 2.62 -5.47
C SER A 18 -19.72 2.81 -6.23
N TYR A 19 -19.45 4.04 -6.67
CA TYR A 19 -18.15 4.45 -7.21
C TYR A 19 -17.37 5.18 -6.12
N ASP A 20 -16.79 4.39 -5.21
CA ASP A 20 -15.89 4.89 -4.17
C ASP A 20 -14.44 4.61 -4.58
N GLU A 21 -13.73 5.64 -5.02
CA GLU A 21 -12.34 5.50 -5.47
C GLU A 21 -11.38 5.15 -4.34
N SER A 22 -11.75 5.38 -3.07
CA SER A 22 -10.88 5.10 -1.92
C SER A 22 -10.66 3.60 -1.69
N VAL A 23 -11.55 2.75 -2.25
CA VAL A 23 -11.46 1.29 -2.17
C VAL A 23 -10.95 0.65 -3.46
N LEU A 24 -10.57 1.45 -4.47
CA LEU A 24 -10.04 0.96 -5.73
C LEU A 24 -8.50 1.01 -5.73
N TRP A 25 -7.90 -0.14 -5.99
CA TRP A 25 -6.46 -0.33 -5.96
C TRP A 25 -5.96 -1.02 -7.22
N SER A 26 -4.69 -0.80 -7.54
CA SER A 26 -4.00 -1.43 -8.66
C SER A 26 -2.69 -2.06 -8.20
N GLU A 27 -2.26 -3.13 -8.88
CA GLU A 27 -0.92 -3.70 -8.69
C GLU A 27 0.06 -3.13 -9.72
N SER A 28 1.34 -3.07 -9.39
CA SER A 28 2.40 -2.82 -10.37
C SER A 28 2.73 -4.06 -11.21
N GLU A 29 3.67 -3.91 -12.14
CA GLU A 29 4.41 -5.05 -12.67
C GLU A 29 5.18 -5.81 -11.57
N ASP A 30 5.73 -6.97 -11.93
CA ASP A 30 6.60 -7.74 -11.04
C ASP A 30 7.90 -6.99 -10.77
N MET A 31 8.12 -6.66 -9.50
CA MET A 31 9.34 -6.00 -9.02
C MET A 31 10.44 -7.01 -8.65
N GLY A 32 10.18 -8.32 -8.84
CA GLY A 32 11.07 -9.43 -8.56
C GLY A 32 10.42 -10.44 -7.60
N TYR A 33 10.63 -11.74 -7.86
CA TYR A 33 10.18 -12.85 -6.99
C TYR A 33 8.67 -12.87 -6.66
N GLY A 34 7.85 -12.22 -7.50
CA GLY A 34 6.41 -12.10 -7.30
C GLY A 34 6.00 -10.94 -6.39
N TYR A 35 6.91 -10.06 -6.00
CA TYR A 35 6.58 -8.84 -5.26
C TYR A 35 6.08 -7.75 -6.21
N ARG A 36 5.11 -6.95 -5.76
CA ARG A 36 4.49 -5.84 -6.49
C ARG A 36 4.25 -4.68 -5.54
N THR A 37 4.10 -3.47 -6.06
CA THR A 37 3.49 -2.40 -5.28
C THR A 37 1.97 -2.47 -5.40
N ILE A 38 1.28 -2.07 -4.35
CA ILE A 38 -0.19 -1.89 -4.33
C ILE A 38 -0.43 -0.38 -4.28
N ARG A 39 -1.22 0.16 -5.21
CA ARG A 39 -1.35 1.61 -5.45
C ARG A 39 -2.80 2.05 -5.50
N MET A 40 -3.09 3.28 -5.08
CA MET A 40 -4.40 3.87 -5.29
C MET A 40 -4.70 3.93 -6.79
N ALA A 41 -5.89 3.50 -7.21
CA ALA A 41 -6.25 3.52 -8.63
C ALA A 41 -6.41 4.95 -9.18
N ASN A 42 -6.84 5.88 -8.33
CA ASN A 42 -7.02 7.29 -8.70
C ASN A 42 -5.75 8.15 -8.51
N ASP A 43 -4.73 7.66 -7.81
CA ASP A 43 -3.39 8.27 -7.73
C ASP A 43 -2.31 7.19 -7.62
N ILE A 44 -1.85 6.72 -8.78
CA ILE A 44 -0.82 5.67 -8.87
C ILE A 44 0.57 6.11 -8.36
N GLY A 45 0.74 7.39 -8.00
CA GLY A 45 1.94 7.88 -7.34
C GLY A 45 2.03 7.50 -5.86
N LEU A 46 0.90 7.13 -5.25
CA LEU A 46 0.79 6.70 -3.86
C LEU A 46 0.67 5.17 -3.77
N ASN A 47 1.49 4.58 -2.90
CA ASN A 47 1.61 3.15 -2.67
C ASN A 47 1.19 2.82 -1.24
N LEU A 48 0.67 1.61 -1.04
CA LEU A 48 0.53 0.99 0.26
C LEU A 48 1.93 0.77 0.83
N ASP A 49 2.19 1.36 1.99
CA ASP A 49 3.48 1.40 2.66
C ASP A 49 3.31 0.95 4.11
N ALA A 50 4.16 0.02 4.54
CA ALA A 50 4.27 -0.30 5.97
C ALA A 50 5.10 0.80 6.65
N PHE A 51 4.42 1.65 7.43
CA PHE A 51 4.95 2.92 7.89
C PHE A 51 6.21 2.76 8.75
N GLN A 52 7.32 3.35 8.27
CA GLN A 52 8.65 3.24 8.89
C GLN A 52 9.09 1.80 9.16
N ALA A 53 8.52 0.81 8.47
CA ALA A 53 8.87 -0.60 8.64
C ALA A 53 10.01 -1.03 7.71
N ASP A 54 10.89 -0.09 7.36
CA ASP A 54 12.11 -0.38 6.61
C ASP A 54 13.21 -0.91 7.54
N ARG A 55 14.27 -1.46 6.94
CA ARG A 55 15.37 -2.10 7.68
C ARG A 55 16.12 -1.14 8.61
N LYS A 56 16.11 0.17 8.35
CA LYS A 56 16.80 1.17 9.19
C LYS A 56 16.07 1.39 10.52
N HIS A 57 14.76 1.12 10.55
CA HIS A 57 13.89 1.34 11.69
C HIS A 57 13.51 0.05 12.43
N GLY A 58 14.13 -1.09 12.06
CA GLY A 58 13.89 -2.38 12.71
C GLY A 58 12.91 -3.29 11.95
N GLY A 59 12.41 -2.88 10.79
CA GLY A 59 11.49 -3.68 9.97
C GLY A 59 10.05 -3.69 10.48
N ILE A 60 9.24 -4.59 9.93
CA ILE A 60 7.83 -4.77 10.30
C ILE A 60 7.73 -5.38 11.70
N SER A 61 6.84 -4.81 12.51
CA SER A 61 6.46 -5.30 13.84
C SER A 61 4.94 -5.26 14.06
N GLU A 62 4.45 -5.94 15.10
CA GLU A 62 3.03 -5.85 15.47
C GLU A 62 2.65 -4.38 15.75
N GLY A 63 1.49 -3.96 15.23
CA GLY A 63 1.05 -2.56 15.31
C GLY A 63 1.64 -1.63 14.25
N THR A 64 2.49 -2.14 13.34
CA THR A 64 2.93 -1.37 12.16
C THR A 64 1.72 -0.89 11.36
N ARG A 65 1.62 0.43 11.18
CA ARG A 65 0.51 1.07 10.46
C ARG A 65 0.70 0.93 8.95
N ALA A 66 -0.39 0.72 8.23
CA ALA A 66 -0.41 0.84 6.77
C ALA A 66 -0.73 2.29 6.39
N VAL A 67 0.07 2.89 5.51
CA VAL A 67 -0.12 4.28 5.06
C VAL A 67 0.03 4.41 3.55
N LEU A 68 -0.40 5.56 3.01
CA LEU A 68 -0.08 6.00 1.67
C LEU A 68 1.27 6.71 1.66
N TRP A 69 2.18 6.27 0.78
CA TRP A 69 3.45 6.94 0.59
C TRP A 69 3.87 7.00 -0.88
N LYS A 70 4.68 8.01 -1.22
CA LYS A 70 5.28 8.10 -2.56
C LYS A 70 6.22 6.93 -2.78
N TRP A 71 6.26 6.41 -4.00
CA TRP A 71 7.22 5.36 -4.36
C TRP A 71 8.66 5.82 -4.06
N ASN A 72 9.36 5.07 -3.20
CA ASN A 72 10.72 5.35 -2.78
C ASN A 72 11.66 4.14 -2.93
N LYS A 73 11.17 3.05 -3.54
CA LYS A 73 11.94 1.82 -3.84
C LYS A 73 12.43 1.07 -2.62
N GLN A 74 11.77 1.22 -1.47
CA GLN A 74 12.08 0.46 -0.26
C GLN A 74 11.23 -0.81 -0.16
N ASP A 75 11.75 -1.81 0.55
CA ASP A 75 11.11 -3.12 0.73
C ASP A 75 9.73 -3.01 1.41
N ASN A 76 9.51 -1.99 2.25
CA ASN A 76 8.26 -1.76 2.97
C ASN A 76 7.10 -1.27 2.06
N GLN A 77 7.34 -1.12 0.75
CA GLN A 77 6.36 -0.80 -0.28
C GLN A 77 6.07 -1.98 -1.23
N LEU A 78 6.71 -3.13 -0.98
CA LEU A 78 6.59 -4.34 -1.78
C LEU A 78 5.74 -5.39 -1.06
N TRP A 79 4.73 -5.90 -1.77
CA TRP A 79 3.74 -6.82 -1.26
C TRP A 79 3.66 -8.07 -2.14
N LYS A 80 3.27 -9.19 -1.53
CA LYS A 80 2.96 -10.43 -2.24
C LYS A 80 1.58 -10.90 -1.82
N ILE A 81 0.66 -11.00 -2.77
CA ILE A 81 -0.68 -11.52 -2.53
C ILE A 81 -0.61 -13.05 -2.62
N SER A 82 -1.06 -13.74 -1.58
CA SER A 82 -1.12 -15.20 -1.53
C SER A 82 -2.51 -15.64 -1.06
N PRO A 83 -3.08 -16.72 -1.63
CA PRO A 83 -4.35 -17.25 -1.13
C PRO A 83 -4.25 -17.63 0.36
N SER A 84 -5.25 -17.22 1.13
CA SER A 84 -5.51 -17.75 2.47
C SER A 84 -6.61 -18.81 2.36
N TYR A 85 -6.35 -20.01 2.88
CA TYR A 85 -7.30 -21.13 2.90
C TYR A 85 -7.85 -21.34 4.32
#